data_AF-A0A0S8IXM0-F1
#
_entry.id   AF-A0A0S8IXM0-F1
#
_cell.length_a   1.000
_cell.length_b   1.000
_cell.length_c   1.000
_cell.angle_alpha   90.00
_cell.angle_beta   90.00
_cell.angle_gamma   90.00
#
_symmetry.space_group_name_H-M   'P 1'
#
loop_
_entity.id
_entity.type
_entity.pdbx_description
1 polymer ?
#
loop_
_entity_poly.entity_id
_entity_poly.type
_entity_poly.pdbx_seq_one_letter_code
_entity_poly.pdbx_strand_id
1 'polypeptide(L)'
;MITKLESSFLVAFKTQTLYTKVRIKWSQTSNRKDQVMKDQRVVTLAKNLIDYSLELKPGERLWIETRGFPVLEMAKEMITQCTKVGAVPFW
;
A
#
# COMPACT_ATOMS: atom_id res chain seq x y z
N MET A 1 25.29 -6.51 -7.18
CA MET A 1 25.18 -7.33 -8.41
C MET A 1 23.76 -7.19 -8.93
N ILE A 2 23.55 -6.41 -10.00
CA ILE A 2 22.22 -6.05 -10.54
C ILE A 2 21.91 -7.02 -11.69
N THR A 3 20.93 -7.90 -11.53
CA THR A 3 20.43 -8.74 -12.62
C THR A 3 19.31 -8.00 -13.36
N LYS A 4 19.62 -7.56 -14.58
CA LYS A 4 18.69 -6.85 -15.45
C LYS A 4 17.93 -7.88 -16.28
N LEU A 5 16.69 -8.20 -15.91
CA LEU A 5 15.78 -9.00 -16.74
C LEU A 5 14.95 -8.05 -17.61
N GLU A 6 15.38 -7.85 -18.86
CA GLU A 6 14.61 -7.08 -19.84
C GLU A 6 13.51 -7.97 -20.42
N SER A 7 12.32 -7.92 -19.83
CA SER A 7 11.14 -8.54 -20.42
C SER A 7 10.53 -7.59 -21.44
N SER A 8 10.52 -7.99 -22.72
CA SER A 8 9.94 -7.24 -23.83
C SER A 8 8.66 -7.94 -24.29
N PHE A 9 7.49 -7.34 -24.07
CA PHE A 9 6.25 -7.78 -24.71
C PHE A 9 5.93 -6.86 -25.89
N LEU A 10 5.80 -7.44 -27.08
CA LEU A 10 5.32 -6.76 -28.28
C LEU A 10 3.80 -6.92 -28.37
N VAL A 11 3.05 -5.82 -28.25
CA VAL A 11 1.65 -5.78 -28.70
C VAL A 11 1.66 -5.22 -30.11
N ALA A 12 1.27 -6.03 -31.10
CA ALA A 12 1.17 -5.62 -32.50
C ALA A 12 -0.29 -5.37 -32.86
N PHE A 13 -0.66 -4.10 -33.08
CA PHE A 13 -1.88 -3.74 -33.79
C PHE A 13 -1.55 -3.60 -35.28
N LYS A 14 -2.27 -4.35 -36.13
CA LYS A 14 -2.07 -4.40 -37.57
C LYS A 14 -2.83 -3.25 -38.24
N THR A 15 -2.15 -2.14 -38.55
CA THR A 15 -2.64 -1.14 -39.50
C THR A 15 -1.52 -0.72 -40.46
N GLN A 16 -1.87 -0.65 -41.74
CA GLN A 16 -0.95 -0.56 -42.86
C GLN A 16 -0.62 0.89 -43.18
N THR A 17 0.24 1.55 -42.39
CA THR A 17 0.88 2.82 -42.79
C THR A 17 2.14 3.06 -41.96
N LEU A 18 3.29 3.15 -42.65
CA LEU A 18 4.64 3.55 -42.22
C LEU A 18 4.92 3.55 -40.70
N TYR A 19 5.52 2.46 -40.21
CA TYR A 19 5.96 2.34 -38.82
C TYR A 19 7.23 3.17 -38.58
N THR A 20 7.10 4.34 -37.96
CA THR A 20 8.21 4.89 -37.17
C THR A 20 8.25 4.12 -35.85
N LYS A 21 9.28 3.29 -35.67
CA LYS A 21 9.48 2.48 -34.46
C LYS A 21 9.91 3.38 -33.31
N VAL A 22 8.96 4.01 -32.63
CA VAL A 22 9.24 4.76 -31.39
C VAL A 22 9.42 3.75 -30.26
N ARG A 23 10.68 3.48 -29.90
CA ARG A 23 11.02 2.62 -28.75
C ARG A 23 10.89 3.45 -27.47
N ILE A 24 9.68 3.53 -26.93
CA ILE A 24 9.46 4.10 -25.60
C ILE A 24 10.06 3.12 -24.59
N LYS A 25 11.21 3.47 -24.03
CA LYS A 25 11.85 2.71 -22.97
C LYS A 25 11.18 3.11 -21.65
N TRP A 26 10.12 2.41 -21.29
CA TRP A 26 9.57 2.50 -19.94
C TRP A 26 10.59 1.90 -18.97
N SER A 27 11.30 2.76 -18.27
CA SER A 27 12.17 2.36 -17.16
C SER A 27 11.29 2.13 -15.94
N GLN A 28 10.82 0.89 -15.74
CA GLN A 28 10.29 0.46 -14.44
C GLN A 28 11.48 0.29 -13.49
N THR A 29 12.03 1.39 -12.99
CA THR A 29 12.95 1.37 -11.86
C THR A 29 12.11 1.41 -10.59
N SER A 30 11.42 0.32 -10.26
CA SER A 30 10.89 0.18 -8.90
C SER A 30 12.08 -0.03 -7.98
N ASN A 31 12.57 1.09 -7.43
CA ASN A 31 13.60 1.06 -6.43
C ASN A 31 13.01 0.32 -5.22
N ARG A 32 13.66 -0.75 -4.77
CA ARG A 32 13.25 -1.58 -3.60
C ARG A 32 13.20 -0.80 -2.27
N LYS A 33 13.32 0.53 -2.31
CA LYS A 33 13.45 1.48 -1.21
C LYS A 33 12.51 2.68 -1.32
N ASP A 34 11.41 2.58 -2.06
CA ASP A 34 10.26 3.45 -1.75
C ASP A 34 9.60 2.89 -0.49
N GLN A 35 10.32 2.97 0.64
CA GLN A 35 9.67 2.92 1.93
C GLN A 35 8.70 4.10 1.92
N VAL A 36 7.41 3.82 1.70
CA VAL A 36 6.34 4.77 1.97
C VAL A 36 6.52 5.16 3.42
N MET A 37 7.16 6.31 3.68
CA MET A 37 7.23 6.86 5.02
C MET A 37 5.79 7.13 5.41
N LYS A 38 5.25 6.30 6.30
CA LYS A 38 3.92 6.49 6.85
C LYS A 38 3.85 7.87 7.47
N ASP A 39 2.78 8.61 7.18
CA ASP A 39 2.54 9.91 7.82
C ASP A 39 2.49 9.71 9.34
N GLN A 40 3.42 10.35 10.07
CA GLN A 40 3.55 10.16 11.51
C GLN A 40 2.30 10.63 12.27
N ARG A 41 1.51 11.52 11.67
CA ARG A 41 0.23 11.97 12.24
C ARG A 41 -0.79 10.82 12.24
N VAL A 42 -0.81 10.01 11.17
CA VAL A 42 -1.67 8.83 11.06
C VAL A 42 -1.26 7.77 12.09
N VAL A 43 0.04 7.52 12.23
CA VAL A 43 0.59 6.58 13.22
C VAL A 43 0.21 6.99 14.64
N THR A 44 0.42 8.27 14.97
CA THR A 44 0.11 8.81 16.30
C THR A 44 -1.37 8.75 16.59
N LEU A 45 -2.22 9.15 15.63
CA LEU A 45 -3.67 9.10 15.80
C LEU A 45 -4.18 7.67 16.00
N ALA A 46 -3.74 6.72 15.17
CA ALA A 46 -4.14 5.33 15.29
C ALA A 46 -3.73 4.73 16.65
N LYS A 47 -2.50 5.01 17.12
CA LYS A 47 -2.05 4.60 18.45
C LYS A 47 -2.94 5.18 19.55
N ASN A 48 -3.26 6.47 19.48
CA ASN A 48 -4.10 7.12 20.49
C ASN A 48 -5.52 6.57 20.51
N LEU A 49 -6.10 6.27 19.35
CA LEU A 49 -7.44 5.68 19.29
C LEU A 49 -7.46 4.29 19.94
N ILE A 50 -6.47 3.44 19.64
CA ILE A 50 -6.38 2.08 20.18
C ILE A 50 -6.05 2.09 21.68
N ASP A 51 -5.02 2.83 22.08
CA ASP A 51 -4.47 2.77 23.45
C ASP A 51 -5.28 3.62 24.43
N TYR A 52 -5.71 4.82 24.03
CA TYR A 52 -6.30 5.80 24.93
C TYR A 52 -7.83 5.85 24.82
N SER A 53 -8.39 5.79 23.61
CA SER A 53 -9.85 5.94 23.45
C SER A 53 -10.59 4.61 23.64
N LEU A 54 -10.01 3.51 23.14
CA LEU A 54 -10.60 2.18 23.25
C LEU A 54 -10.01 1.36 24.40
N GLU A 55 -8.81 1.72 24.87
CA GLU A 55 -8.03 0.96 25.86
C GLU A 55 -7.97 -0.55 25.55
N LEU A 56 -7.84 -0.87 24.27
CA LEU A 56 -8.08 -2.20 23.71
C LEU A 56 -7.26 -3.27 24.45
N LYS A 57 -7.87 -4.41 24.77
CA LYS A 57 -7.21 -5.52 25.48
C LYS A 57 -6.89 -6.69 24.53
N PRO A 58 -5.88 -7.52 24.87
CA PRO A 58 -5.59 -8.73 24.10
C PRO A 58 -6.83 -9.63 23.98
N GLY A 59 -7.11 -10.13 22.78
CA GLY A 59 -8.26 -11.00 22.48
C GLY A 59 -9.58 -10.29 22.19
N GLU A 60 -9.69 -8.97 22.41
CA GLU A 60 -10.88 -8.21 22.05
C GLU A 60 -11.05 -8.08 20.53
N ARG A 61 -12.30 -7.93 20.09
CA ARG A 61 -12.63 -7.79 18.66
C ARG A 61 -12.82 -6.33 18.29
N LEU A 62 -12.13 -5.86 17.26
CA LEU A 62 -12.21 -4.49 16.76
C LEU A 62 -12.87 -4.42 15.39
N TRP A 63 -13.99 -3.69 15.29
CA TRP A 63 -14.65 -3.36 14.02
C TRP A 63 -14.12 -2.03 13.50
N ILE A 64 -13.72 -1.98 12.23
CA ILE A 64 -13.22 -0.76 11.59
C ILE A 64 -14.02 -0.50 10.33
N GLU A 65 -14.97 0.44 10.40
CA GLU A 65 -15.67 0.95 9.22
C GLU A 65 -14.95 2.18 8.67
N THR A 66 -14.63 2.18 7.38
CA THR A 66 -14.06 3.34 6.69
C THR A 66 -14.76 3.57 5.36
N ARG A 67 -14.79 4.83 4.91
CA ARG A 67 -15.44 5.23 3.65
C ARG A 67 -14.51 6.10 2.82
N GLY A 68 -14.33 5.72 1.55
CA GLY A 68 -13.49 6.43 0.59
C GLY A 68 -12.02 6.00 0.57
N PHE A 69 -11.29 6.43 -0.46
CA PHE A 69 -9.87 6.06 -0.67
C PHE A 69 -8.87 6.74 0.29
N PRO A 70 -9.03 8.02 0.68
CA PRO A 70 -8.01 8.69 1.51
C PRO A 70 -7.79 8.07 2.90
N VAL A 71 -8.77 7.31 3.40
CA VAL A 71 -8.74 6.69 4.74
C VAL A 71 -8.08 5.31 4.76
N LEU A 72 -7.67 4.77 3.61
CA LEU A 72 -7.09 3.44 3.52
C LEU A 72 -5.82 3.29 4.37
N GLU A 73 -4.96 4.31 4.39
CA GLU A 73 -3.72 4.28 5.19
C GLU A 73 -4.03 4.34 6.70
N MET A 74 -5.09 5.04 7.09
CA MET A 74 -5.56 5.05 8.47
C MET A 74 -6.10 3.69 8.90
N ALA A 75 -6.92 3.05 8.05
CA ALA A 75 -7.45 1.71 8.34
C ALA A 75 -6.33 0.67 8.51
N LYS A 76 -5.35 0.67 7.60
CA LYS A 76 -4.17 -0.22 7.69
C LYS A 76 -3.39 -0.01 8.98
N GLU A 77 -3.20 1.25 9.38
CA GLU A 77 -2.47 1.56 10.61
C GLU A 77 -3.26 1.16 11.86
N MET A 78 -4.58 1.37 11.90
CA MET A 78 -5.43 0.87 12.99
C MET A 78 -5.38 -0.65 13.13
N ILE A 79 -5.44 -1.40 12.03
CA ILE A 79 -5.26 -2.87 12.04
C ILE A 79 -3.87 -3.25 12.57
N THR A 80 -2.83 -2.51 12.17
CA THR A 80 -1.46 -2.75 12.63
C THR A 80 -1.31 -2.52 14.14
N GLN A 81 -1.89 -1.44 14.67
CA GLN A 81 -1.82 -1.14 16.11
C GLN A 81 -2.69 -2.11 16.93
N CYS A 82 -3.89 -2.44 16.44
CA CYS A 82 -4.78 -3.45 17.02
C CYS A 82 -4.07 -4.80 17.21
N THR A 83 -3.40 -5.28 16.16
CA THR A 83 -2.69 -6.58 16.21
C THR A 83 -1.48 -6.56 17.15
N LYS A 84 -0.78 -5.43 17.28
CA LYS A 84 0.32 -5.28 18.26
C LYS A 84 -0.15 -5.43 19.71
N VAL A 85 -1.37 -4.99 20.02
CA VAL A 85 -1.98 -5.14 21.35
C VAL A 85 -2.49 -6.57 21.58
N GLY A 86 -2.55 -7.40 20.53
CA GLY A 86 -3.07 -8.76 20.60
C GLY A 86 -4.58 -8.85 20.43
N ALA A 87 -5.23 -7.77 19.99
CA ALA A 87 -6.64 -7.75 19.63
C ALA A 87 -6.87 -8.23 18.19
N VAL A 88 -8.10 -8.63 17.89
CA VAL A 88 -8.49 -9.28 16.63
C VAL A 88 -9.35 -8.33 15.80
N PRO A 89 -8.84 -7.77 14.69
CA PRO A 89 -9.67 -7.01 13.76
C PRO A 89 -10.68 -7.95 13.07
N PHE A 90 -11.92 -7.49 12.87
CA PHE A 90 -12.97 -8.25 12.19
C PHE A 90 -13.73 -7.42 11.15
N TRP A 91 -14.37 -8.10 10.19
CA TRP A 91 -15.07 -7.56 9.02
C TRP A 91 -16.40 -8.28 8.76
#